data_AF-A0A9P4HVU1-F1
#
_entry.id   AF-A0A9P4HVU1-F1
#
_cell.length_a   1.000
_cell.length_b   1.000
_cell.length_c   1.000
_cell.angle_alpha   90.00
_cell.angle_beta   90.00
_cell.angle_gamma   90.00
#
_symmetry.space_group_name_H-M   'P 1'
#
loop_
_entity.id
_entity.type
_entity.pdbx_description
1 polymer ?
#
loop_
_entity_poly.entity_id
_entity_poly.type
_entity_poly.pdbx_seq_one_letter_code
_entity_poly.pdbx_strand_id
1 'polypeptide(L)'
;MFQSWTCTASCATNLEIRSTLSTSDKKDYISAVQCIQSKPSITPHKLAPGVRSRYDDFVATHINQTMTIHGTGNFLAWHRYFTWAYEKALRDECGYRGYQPQYWAWGKYAFDPLSSPIFDGSNTSMSGNGAYQKHTPIGVPSSINPDITIPPAAGGGCVDSGPFKDFVVNLGPVAAVMDDVPTNPQTDGLGYNPRCLRRDINEWVSSSFTKDSDTASLILENPDFYWFSTLMQGNFSAGIMGVHTGGHMTINGDPGGDLFVSPGDPAFYLHHSMIDRVWWIWQNQDIAKRTYAISGTITLDDLPPSRNTTLNDTMDLGVNAETMTLHDAMSTIAGPFCYIYV
;
A
#
# COMPACT_ATOMS: atom_id res chain seq x y z
N MET A 1 8.28 -6.08 28.08
CA MET A 1 8.68 -7.49 28.22
C MET A 1 8.42 -8.14 26.88
N PHE A 2 9.46 -8.37 26.07
CA PHE A 2 9.30 -9.05 24.77
C PHE A 2 8.84 -10.48 25.05
N GLN A 3 7.57 -10.79 24.80
CA GLN A 3 7.15 -12.17 24.68
C GLN A 3 7.83 -12.68 23.41
N SER A 4 8.88 -13.50 23.56
CA SER A 4 9.56 -14.15 22.44
C SER A 4 8.61 -15.18 21.84
N TRP A 5 7.76 -14.76 20.91
CA TRP A 5 6.97 -15.66 20.10
C TRP A 5 7.92 -16.35 19.12
N THR A 6 8.31 -17.59 19.40
CA THR A 6 9.01 -18.42 18.43
C THR A 6 8.02 -18.84 17.34
N CYS A 7 8.25 -18.39 16.10
CA CYS A 7 7.47 -18.85 14.96
C CYS A 7 7.67 -20.37 14.79
N THR A 8 6.58 -21.12 14.94
CA THR A 8 6.58 -22.58 14.76
C THR A 8 5.83 -22.95 13.49
N ALA A 9 6.17 -24.09 12.89
CA ALA A 9 5.51 -24.57 11.66
C ALA A 9 3.98 -24.66 11.81
N SER A 10 3.48 -25.04 13.00
CA SER A 10 2.05 -25.09 13.31
C SER A 10 1.37 -23.71 13.40
N CYS A 11 2.13 -22.64 13.63
CA CYS A 11 1.64 -21.26 13.60
C CYS A 11 1.60 -20.76 12.16
N ALA A 12 2.68 -20.96 11.40
CA ALA A 12 2.79 -20.53 10.00
C ALA A 12 1.77 -21.19 9.05
N THR A 13 1.40 -22.46 9.26
CA THR A 13 0.36 -23.15 8.45
C THR A 13 -1.05 -22.60 8.65
N ASN A 14 -1.30 -21.87 9.75
CA ASN A 14 -2.58 -21.18 9.95
C ASN A 14 -2.57 -19.77 9.36
N LEU A 15 -1.42 -19.26 8.93
CA LEU A 15 -1.13 -17.88 8.51
C LEU A 15 -0.79 -17.83 7.02
N GLU A 16 -1.64 -18.43 6.18
CA GLU A 16 -1.50 -18.43 4.73
C GLU A 16 -2.21 -17.23 4.10
N ILE A 17 -1.45 -16.33 3.49
CA ILE A 17 -2.01 -15.20 2.73
C ILE A 17 -2.26 -15.66 1.29
N ARG A 18 -3.54 -15.78 0.92
CA ARG A 18 -4.00 -16.38 -0.34
C ARG A 18 -4.56 -15.33 -1.31
N SER A 19 -4.41 -15.54 -2.62
CA SER A 19 -5.05 -14.71 -3.65
C SER A 19 -6.58 -14.86 -3.76
N THR A 20 -7.15 -15.90 -3.14
CA THR A 20 -8.58 -16.17 -3.16
C THR A 20 -9.07 -16.49 -1.75
N LEU A 21 -10.14 -15.83 -1.32
CA LEU A 21 -10.84 -16.13 -0.07
C LEU A 21 -12.29 -16.50 -0.36
N SER A 22 -12.91 -17.19 0.59
CA SER A 22 -14.33 -17.46 0.53
C SER A 22 -15.14 -16.15 0.63
N THR A 23 -16.38 -16.18 0.15
CA THR A 23 -17.31 -15.05 0.27
C THR A 23 -17.53 -14.61 1.73
N SER A 24 -17.48 -15.54 2.69
CA SER A 24 -17.61 -15.20 4.11
C SER A 24 -16.40 -14.41 4.59
N ASP A 25 -15.19 -14.91 4.34
CA ASP A 25 -13.95 -14.27 4.80
C ASP A 25 -13.76 -12.88 4.19
N LYS A 26 -14.17 -12.69 2.93
CA LYS A 26 -14.19 -11.37 2.28
C LYS A 26 -15.07 -10.38 3.05
N LYS A 27 -16.30 -10.81 3.41
CA LYS A 27 -17.23 -9.97 4.17
C LYS A 27 -16.72 -9.71 5.59
N ASP A 28 -16.10 -10.69 6.23
CA ASP A 28 -15.53 -10.53 7.56
C ASP A 28 -14.41 -9.49 7.56
N TYR A 29 -13.54 -9.50 6.53
CA TYR A 29 -12.52 -8.47 6.37
C TYR A 29 -13.13 -7.09 6.11
N ILE A 30 -14.05 -6.97 5.14
CA ILE A 30 -14.75 -5.71 4.85
C ILE A 30 -15.38 -5.12 6.12
N SER A 31 -16.03 -5.98 6.92
CA SER A 31 -16.65 -5.56 8.19
C SER A 31 -15.60 -5.06 9.19
N ALA A 32 -14.42 -5.68 9.24
CA ALA A 32 -13.31 -5.22 10.08
C ALA A 32 -12.77 -3.86 9.62
N VAL A 33 -12.63 -3.63 8.31
CA VAL A 33 -12.20 -2.33 7.75
C VAL A 33 -13.23 -1.23 8.07
N GLN A 34 -14.52 -1.51 7.91
CA GLN A 34 -15.59 -0.58 8.30
C GLN A 34 -15.58 -0.32 9.82
N CYS A 35 -15.28 -1.33 10.63
CA CYS A 35 -15.13 -1.17 12.07
C CYS A 35 -13.98 -0.24 12.44
N ILE A 36 -12.78 -0.40 11.86
CA ILE A 36 -11.64 0.47 12.21
C ILE A 36 -11.86 1.91 11.74
N GLN A 37 -12.61 2.12 10.65
CA GLN A 37 -13.07 3.45 10.23
C GLN A 37 -14.08 4.07 11.21
N SER A 38 -14.88 3.26 11.90
CA SER A 38 -15.85 3.76 12.89
C SER A 38 -15.25 4.09 14.26
N LYS A 39 -14.07 3.54 14.57
CA LYS A 39 -13.40 3.73 15.87
C LYS A 39 -12.74 5.10 15.96
N PRO A 40 -12.70 5.73 17.15
CA PRO A 40 -12.08 7.03 17.35
C PRO A 40 -10.56 6.95 17.14
N SER A 41 -9.97 7.99 16.53
CA SER A 41 -8.52 8.14 16.37
C SER A 41 -7.77 8.19 17.71
N ILE A 42 -6.51 7.73 17.71
CA ILE A 42 -5.57 7.87 18.84
C ILE A 42 -4.63 9.05 18.62
N THR A 43 -4.32 9.41 17.36
CA THR A 43 -3.38 10.49 17.06
C THR A 43 -3.87 11.81 17.66
N PRO A 44 -3.03 12.53 18.44
CA PRO A 44 -3.40 13.82 18.98
C PRO A 44 -3.80 14.81 17.87
N HIS A 45 -4.97 15.44 17.98
CA HIS A 45 -5.46 16.40 16.98
C HIS A 45 -4.55 17.62 16.79
N LYS A 46 -3.62 17.88 17.73
CA LYS A 46 -2.59 18.91 17.58
C LYS A 46 -1.57 18.54 16.50
N LEU A 47 -1.30 17.25 16.30
CA LEU A 47 -0.37 16.73 15.29
C LEU A 47 -1.08 16.55 13.94
N ALA A 48 -2.31 16.02 13.95
CA ALA A 48 -3.11 15.85 12.75
C ALA A 48 -4.57 16.28 12.99
N PRO A 49 -4.96 17.53 12.70
CA PRO A 49 -6.30 18.03 12.99
C PRO A 49 -7.42 17.34 12.22
N GLY A 50 -7.09 16.70 11.09
CA GLY A 50 -8.03 16.00 10.22
C GLY A 50 -8.36 14.57 10.63
N VAL A 51 -7.62 13.95 11.56
CA VAL A 51 -7.88 12.56 11.97
C VAL A 51 -9.24 12.46 12.67
N ARG A 52 -10.06 11.49 12.26
CA ARG A 52 -11.35 11.20 12.90
C ARG A 52 -11.47 9.75 13.33
N SER A 53 -10.81 8.85 12.59
CA SER A 53 -10.91 7.41 12.79
C SER A 53 -9.56 6.77 13.10
N ARG A 54 -9.58 5.54 13.63
CA ARG A 54 -8.37 4.71 13.73
C ARG A 54 -7.75 4.43 12.36
N TYR A 55 -8.56 4.33 11.32
CA TYR A 55 -8.06 4.21 9.95
C TYR A 55 -7.23 5.45 9.55
N ASP A 56 -7.67 6.65 9.92
CA ASP A 56 -6.94 7.90 9.65
C ASP A 56 -5.59 7.98 10.38
N ASP A 57 -5.40 7.28 11.51
CA ASP A 57 -4.10 7.23 12.20
C ASP A 57 -3.02 6.56 11.33
N PHE A 58 -3.39 5.54 10.55
CA PHE A 58 -2.51 4.88 9.58
C PHE A 58 -2.20 5.81 8.42
N VAL A 59 -3.22 6.48 7.86
CA VAL A 59 -3.06 7.44 6.76
C VAL A 59 -2.19 8.62 7.18
N ALA A 60 -2.40 9.18 8.38
CA ALA A 60 -1.60 10.29 8.91
C ALA A 60 -0.12 9.92 9.10
N THR A 61 0.15 8.71 9.60
CA THR A 61 1.53 8.21 9.76
C THR A 61 2.23 8.10 8.41
N HIS A 62 1.54 7.58 7.40
CA HIS A 62 2.08 7.45 6.05
C HIS A 62 2.36 8.82 5.41
N ILE A 63 1.41 9.76 5.49
CA ILE A 63 1.60 11.14 5.02
C ILE A 63 2.86 11.76 5.64
N ASN A 64 3.00 11.65 6.96
CA ASN A 64 4.10 12.26 7.69
C ASN A 64 5.48 11.65 7.37
N GLN A 65 5.53 10.37 7.01
CA GLN A 65 6.79 9.64 6.78
C GLN A 65 7.13 9.39 5.31
N THR A 66 6.25 9.76 4.37
CA THR A 66 6.36 9.45 2.92
C THR A 66 7.75 9.72 2.34
N MET A 67 8.38 10.84 2.72
CA MET A 67 9.71 11.26 2.23
C MET A 67 10.89 10.42 2.76
N THR A 68 10.62 9.48 3.68
CA THR A 68 11.62 8.64 4.36
C THR A 68 11.30 7.14 4.26
N ILE A 69 10.27 6.78 3.50
CA ILE A 69 9.80 5.38 3.35
C ILE A 69 9.63 4.95 1.89
N HIS A 70 9.79 5.86 0.92
CA HIS A 70 9.79 5.57 -0.52
C HIS A 70 11.11 6.06 -1.12
N GLY A 71 11.65 5.34 -2.11
CA GLY A 71 12.98 5.61 -2.68
C GLY A 71 14.12 5.37 -1.69
N THR A 72 13.86 4.64 -0.60
CA THR A 72 14.76 4.47 0.55
C THR A 72 15.08 3.00 0.80
N GLY A 73 16.11 2.75 1.63
CA GLY A 73 16.51 1.38 1.96
C GLY A 73 15.56 0.65 2.91
N ASN A 74 14.71 1.37 3.64
CA ASN A 74 13.67 0.80 4.53
C ASN A 74 12.33 0.56 3.83
N PHE A 75 12.15 0.95 2.56
CA PHE A 75 10.85 0.90 1.86
C PHE A 75 10.10 -0.43 2.06
N LEU A 76 10.73 -1.54 1.70
CA LEU A 76 10.10 -2.87 1.77
C LEU A 76 9.81 -3.31 3.22
N ALA A 77 10.77 -3.12 4.13
CA ALA A 77 10.63 -3.51 5.52
C ALA A 77 9.58 -2.68 6.26
N TRP A 78 9.52 -1.37 5.98
CA TRP A 78 8.54 -0.45 6.57
C TRP A 78 7.13 -0.80 6.11
N HIS A 79 6.93 -1.04 4.81
CA HIS A 79 5.61 -1.40 4.30
C HIS A 79 5.13 -2.77 4.78
N ARG A 80 6.03 -3.76 4.90
CA ARG A 80 5.75 -5.03 5.59
C ARG A 80 5.27 -4.79 7.02
N TYR A 81 5.97 -3.93 7.76
CA TYR A 81 5.60 -3.65 9.14
C TYR A 81 4.26 -2.89 9.23
N PHE A 82 4.03 -1.96 8.32
CA PHE A 82 2.82 -1.16 8.24
C PHE A 82 1.57 -2.02 7.95
N THR A 83 1.66 -2.94 6.98
CA THR A 83 0.56 -3.87 6.67
C THR A 83 0.31 -4.87 7.80
N TRP A 84 1.36 -5.36 8.46
CA TRP A 84 1.24 -6.21 9.64
C TRP A 84 0.59 -5.49 10.82
N ALA A 85 0.98 -4.24 11.09
CA ALA A 85 0.40 -3.43 12.15
C ALA A 85 -1.08 -3.14 11.90
N TYR A 86 -1.45 -2.90 10.64
CA TYR A 86 -2.84 -2.76 10.22
C TYR A 86 -3.64 -4.04 10.46
N GLU A 87 -3.11 -5.20 10.05
CA GLU A 87 -3.75 -6.50 10.35
C GLU A 87 -3.96 -6.68 11.85
N LYS A 88 -2.92 -6.43 12.65
CA LYS A 88 -2.99 -6.54 14.10
C LYS A 88 -4.09 -5.65 14.68
N ALA A 89 -4.22 -4.41 14.22
CA ALA A 89 -5.29 -3.51 14.65
C ALA A 89 -6.68 -4.05 14.28
N LEU A 90 -6.86 -4.62 13.07
CA LEU A 90 -8.14 -5.25 12.70
C LEU A 90 -8.49 -6.44 13.61
N ARG A 91 -7.49 -7.24 13.98
CA ARG A 91 -7.67 -8.43 14.82
C ARG A 91 -7.94 -8.07 16.28
N ASP A 92 -7.10 -7.22 16.86
CA ASP A 92 -7.15 -6.86 18.27
C ASP A 92 -8.32 -5.92 18.59
N GLU A 93 -8.63 -4.98 17.69
CA GLU A 93 -9.64 -3.95 17.96
C GLU A 93 -11.01 -4.26 17.36
N CYS A 94 -11.05 -4.92 16.20
CA CYS A 94 -12.29 -5.21 15.47
C CYS A 94 -12.66 -6.70 15.46
N GLY A 95 -11.91 -7.55 16.16
CA GLY A 95 -12.23 -8.97 16.33
C GLY A 95 -12.09 -9.79 15.05
N TYR A 96 -11.33 -9.28 14.06
CA TYR A 96 -11.03 -10.03 12.85
C TYR A 96 -10.28 -11.32 13.21
N ARG A 97 -10.78 -12.47 12.76
CA ARG A 97 -10.17 -13.77 13.01
C ARG A 97 -9.38 -14.32 11.83
N GLY A 98 -9.56 -13.70 10.66
CA GLY A 98 -8.69 -13.96 9.52
C GLY A 98 -7.32 -13.33 9.72
N TYR A 99 -6.46 -13.58 8.75
CA TYR A 99 -5.14 -12.97 8.61
C TYR A 99 -5.16 -12.04 7.40
N GLN A 100 -4.10 -11.26 7.16
CA GLN A 100 -4.06 -10.30 6.05
C GLN A 100 -4.68 -10.91 4.78
N PRO A 101 -5.80 -10.36 4.28
CA PRO A 101 -6.53 -10.98 3.19
C PRO A 101 -5.94 -10.62 1.84
N GLN A 102 -6.14 -11.53 0.87
CA GLN A 102 -6.04 -11.29 -0.58
C GLN A 102 -4.94 -10.33 -0.99
N TYR A 103 -3.72 -10.84 -1.13
CA TYR A 103 -2.76 -10.12 -1.96
C TYR A 103 -3.40 -9.92 -3.34
N TRP A 104 -3.34 -8.68 -3.85
CA TRP A 104 -3.88 -8.37 -5.16
C TRP A 104 -2.97 -8.96 -6.23
N ALA A 105 -3.38 -10.11 -6.79
CA ALA A 105 -2.67 -10.76 -7.88
C ALA A 105 -2.83 -9.96 -9.19
N TRP A 106 -2.03 -8.91 -9.36
CA TRP A 106 -2.13 -7.96 -10.48
C TRP A 106 -2.18 -8.66 -11.84
N GLY A 107 -1.24 -9.57 -12.10
CA GLY A 107 -1.07 -10.19 -13.41
C GLY A 107 -2.28 -11.00 -13.89
N LYS A 108 -3.08 -11.56 -12.96
CA LYS A 108 -4.29 -12.31 -13.30
C LYS A 108 -5.38 -11.44 -13.92
N TYR A 109 -5.44 -10.17 -13.53
CA TYR A 109 -6.46 -9.20 -13.97
C TYR A 109 -5.84 -8.00 -14.71
N ALA A 110 -4.60 -8.14 -15.20
CA ALA A 110 -3.87 -7.03 -15.82
C ALA A 110 -4.54 -6.48 -17.08
N PHE A 111 -5.25 -7.32 -17.84
CA PHE A 111 -5.97 -6.92 -19.06
C PHE A 111 -7.46 -6.62 -18.83
N ASP A 112 -7.94 -6.82 -17.61
CA ASP A 112 -9.32 -6.50 -17.23
C ASP A 112 -9.39 -6.29 -15.71
N PRO A 113 -8.85 -5.16 -15.21
CA PRO A 113 -8.79 -4.90 -13.77
C PRO A 113 -10.19 -4.70 -13.17
N LEU A 114 -11.19 -4.33 -13.97
CA LEU A 114 -12.57 -4.09 -13.53
C LEU A 114 -13.30 -5.39 -13.18
N SER A 115 -12.97 -6.52 -13.80
CA SER A 115 -13.52 -7.83 -13.41
C SER A 115 -12.79 -8.48 -12.23
N SER A 116 -11.76 -7.82 -11.69
CA SER A 116 -11.07 -8.28 -10.49
C SER A 116 -12.04 -8.38 -9.30
N PRO A 117 -12.02 -9.45 -8.50
CA PRO A 117 -12.82 -9.57 -7.29
C PRO A 117 -12.58 -8.46 -6.25
N ILE A 118 -11.51 -7.67 -6.42
CA ILE A 118 -11.17 -6.51 -5.60
C ILE A 118 -11.89 -5.25 -6.08
N PHE A 119 -12.19 -5.14 -7.38
CA PHE A 119 -12.75 -3.94 -8.03
C PHE A 119 -14.05 -4.17 -8.80
N ASP A 120 -14.66 -5.35 -8.69
CA ASP A 120 -15.91 -5.72 -9.39
C ASP A 120 -17.17 -4.95 -8.92
N GLY A 121 -17.05 -4.08 -7.91
CA GLY A 121 -18.17 -3.30 -7.36
C GLY A 121 -19.20 -4.10 -6.56
N SER A 122 -18.99 -5.41 -6.39
CA SER A 122 -19.87 -6.28 -5.61
C SER A 122 -19.82 -5.97 -4.10
N ASN A 123 -20.73 -6.56 -3.32
CA ASN A 123 -20.70 -6.49 -1.85
C ASN A 123 -19.52 -7.25 -1.20
N THR A 124 -18.61 -7.79 -2.01
CA THR A 124 -17.42 -8.54 -1.55
C THR A 124 -16.11 -7.97 -2.08
N SER A 125 -16.16 -6.83 -2.78
CA SER A 125 -14.98 -6.12 -3.27
C SER A 125 -14.55 -5.01 -2.32
N MET A 126 -13.39 -4.40 -2.62
CA MET A 126 -12.99 -3.14 -2.00
C MET A 126 -13.70 -1.97 -2.67
N SER A 127 -14.99 -2.12 -3.01
CA SER A 127 -15.74 -1.27 -3.93
C SER A 127 -15.22 -1.26 -5.37
N GLY A 128 -16.00 -0.66 -6.27
CA GLY A 128 -15.73 -0.67 -7.71
C GLY A 128 -14.95 0.54 -8.22
N ASN A 129 -15.17 0.83 -9.50
CA ASN A 129 -14.68 2.04 -10.14
C ASN A 129 -15.45 3.29 -9.66
N GLY A 130 -14.87 4.47 -9.89
CA GLY A 130 -15.57 5.73 -9.71
C GLY A 130 -16.60 5.96 -10.82
N ALA A 131 -17.60 6.80 -10.53
CA ALA A 131 -18.48 7.33 -11.57
C ALA A 131 -17.66 8.01 -12.67
N TYR A 132 -18.04 7.83 -13.93
CA TYR A 132 -17.31 8.46 -15.03
C TYR A 132 -17.28 9.98 -14.87
N GLN A 133 -16.07 10.54 -14.85
CA GLN A 133 -15.84 11.97 -14.80
C GLN A 133 -14.70 12.31 -15.74
N LYS A 134 -14.95 13.20 -16.71
CA LYS A 134 -13.92 13.61 -17.66
C LYS A 134 -12.81 14.38 -16.92
N HIS A 135 -11.58 13.88 -17.00
CA HIS A 135 -10.39 14.53 -16.46
C HIS A 135 -9.22 14.52 -17.47
N THR A 136 -8.17 15.26 -17.15
CA THR A 136 -6.92 15.33 -17.90
C THR A 136 -6.08 14.06 -17.70
N PRO A 137 -5.19 13.71 -18.65
CA PRO A 137 -4.20 12.64 -18.44
C PRO A 137 -3.34 12.91 -17.21
N ILE A 138 -2.98 11.84 -16.50
CA ILE A 138 -2.27 11.92 -15.22
C ILE A 138 -0.77 11.72 -15.45
N GLY A 139 0.04 12.60 -14.86
CA GLY A 139 1.50 12.60 -15.01
C GLY A 139 2.23 11.91 -13.85
N VAL A 140 3.21 11.06 -14.16
CA VAL A 140 4.07 10.37 -13.18
C VAL A 140 5.54 10.71 -13.45
N PRO A 141 6.37 11.05 -12.45
CA PRO A 141 6.05 11.11 -11.01
C PRO A 141 5.25 12.35 -10.59
N SER A 142 5.11 13.35 -11.48
CA SER A 142 4.35 14.57 -11.19
C SER A 142 3.59 15.07 -12.41
N SER A 143 2.48 15.78 -12.19
CA SER A 143 1.71 16.42 -13.25
C SER A 143 2.41 17.62 -13.89
N ILE A 144 3.41 18.22 -13.22
CA ILE A 144 4.14 19.39 -13.73
C ILE A 144 5.20 18.96 -14.75
N ASN A 145 5.98 17.93 -14.40
CA ASN A 145 7.02 17.34 -15.24
C ASN A 145 6.83 15.82 -15.27
N PRO A 146 5.95 15.30 -16.15
CA PRO A 146 5.72 13.86 -16.26
C PRO A 146 6.77 13.19 -17.14
N ASP A 147 7.33 12.09 -16.65
CA ASP A 147 8.10 11.15 -17.47
C ASP A 147 7.15 10.15 -18.17
N ILE A 148 6.05 9.79 -17.50
CA ILE A 148 5.01 8.89 -18.01
C ILE A 148 3.65 9.57 -17.90
N THR A 149 2.87 9.53 -18.98
CA THR A 149 1.52 10.08 -19.04
C THR A 149 0.50 8.96 -19.14
N ILE A 150 -0.38 8.88 -18.15
CA ILE A 150 -1.44 7.89 -18.05
C ILE A 150 -2.71 8.46 -18.71
N PRO A 151 -3.28 7.77 -19.72
CA PRO A 151 -4.54 8.19 -20.33
C PRO A 151 -5.70 8.02 -19.33
N PRO A 152 -6.69 8.94 -19.33
CA PRO A 152 -7.91 8.76 -18.54
C PRO A 152 -8.63 7.45 -18.90
N ALA A 153 -9.15 6.74 -17.90
CA ALA A 153 -9.97 5.56 -18.09
C ALA A 153 -11.47 5.89 -17.91
N ALA A 154 -12.26 4.90 -17.49
CA ALA A 154 -13.72 5.00 -17.46
C ALA A 154 -14.29 5.49 -16.12
N GLY A 155 -13.44 5.91 -15.18
CA GLY A 155 -13.83 6.41 -13.86
C GLY A 155 -13.54 7.91 -13.68
N GLY A 156 -12.95 8.26 -12.53
CA GLY A 156 -12.52 9.61 -12.17
C GLY A 156 -13.35 10.24 -11.05
N GLY A 157 -14.63 9.89 -10.93
CA GLY A 157 -15.53 10.40 -9.90
C GLY A 157 -15.54 9.57 -8.62
N CYS A 158 -16.51 9.87 -7.73
CA CYS A 158 -16.73 9.09 -6.51
C CYS A 158 -17.12 7.65 -6.83
N VAL A 159 -16.65 6.70 -6.04
CA VAL A 159 -17.12 5.32 -6.03
C VAL A 159 -18.62 5.28 -5.74
N ASP A 160 -19.40 4.60 -6.59
CA ASP A 160 -20.87 4.57 -6.52
C ASP A 160 -21.44 3.26 -5.96
N SER A 161 -20.58 2.24 -5.81
CA SER A 161 -20.97 0.85 -5.55
C SER A 161 -20.03 0.13 -4.59
N GLY A 162 -20.51 -0.97 -4.01
CA GLY A 162 -19.78 -1.80 -3.05
C GLY A 162 -19.77 -1.26 -1.60
N PRO A 163 -19.02 -1.91 -0.70
CA PRO A 163 -19.07 -1.67 0.75
C PRO A 163 -18.49 -0.33 1.20
N PHE A 164 -17.69 0.33 0.36
CA PHE A 164 -16.98 1.56 0.66
C PHE A 164 -17.52 2.75 -0.15
N LYS A 165 -18.74 2.66 -0.70
CA LYS A 165 -19.40 3.79 -1.39
C LYS A 165 -19.59 5.03 -0.50
N ASP A 166 -19.82 4.81 0.80
CA ASP A 166 -20.01 5.86 1.82
C ASP A 166 -18.70 6.13 2.58
N PHE A 167 -17.57 5.61 2.09
CA PHE A 167 -16.27 5.79 2.72
C PHE A 167 -15.83 7.25 2.59
N VAL A 168 -15.49 7.86 3.73
CA VAL A 168 -15.04 9.25 3.81
C VAL A 168 -13.52 9.27 3.94
N VAL A 169 -12.86 9.92 2.98
CA VAL A 169 -11.44 10.24 2.99
C VAL A 169 -11.28 11.58 3.72
N ASN A 170 -10.69 11.58 4.91
CA ASN A 170 -10.60 12.77 5.77
C ASN A 170 -9.33 13.60 5.60
N LEU A 171 -8.23 12.96 5.17
CA LEU A 171 -6.90 13.56 5.05
C LEU A 171 -6.52 13.79 3.59
N GLY A 172 -5.46 14.58 3.36
CA GLY A 172 -5.01 14.95 2.03
C GLY A 172 -5.96 15.90 1.28
N PRO A 173 -5.73 16.12 -0.02
CA PRO A 173 -4.58 15.65 -0.78
C PRO A 173 -3.27 16.35 -0.35
N VAL A 174 -2.13 15.74 -0.65
CA VAL A 174 -0.79 16.37 -0.56
C VAL A 174 -0.22 16.55 -1.97
N ALA A 175 -0.27 15.49 -2.78
CA ALA A 175 0.18 15.47 -4.15
C ALA A 175 -0.94 14.92 -5.04
N ALA A 176 -2.02 15.70 -5.17
CA ALA A 176 -3.19 15.32 -5.96
C ALA A 176 -2.81 15.07 -7.43
N VAL A 177 -3.28 13.95 -7.97
CA VAL A 177 -3.13 13.60 -9.39
C VAL A 177 -4.28 14.11 -10.27
N MET A 178 -5.41 14.49 -9.66
CA MET A 178 -6.59 15.04 -10.34
C MET A 178 -6.75 16.53 -10.01
N ASP A 179 -7.01 17.34 -11.04
CA ASP A 179 -7.06 18.81 -10.94
C ASP A 179 -8.24 19.36 -10.12
N ASP A 180 -9.28 18.55 -9.91
CA ASP A 180 -10.54 18.95 -9.28
C ASP A 180 -10.69 18.46 -7.83
N VAL A 181 -9.62 17.91 -7.23
CA VAL A 181 -9.63 17.50 -5.83
C VAL A 181 -9.59 18.74 -4.93
N PRO A 182 -10.48 18.86 -3.92
CA PRO A 182 -10.46 19.98 -2.98
C PRO A 182 -9.10 20.12 -2.29
N THR A 183 -8.48 21.30 -2.38
CA THR A 183 -7.21 21.60 -1.71
C THR A 183 -7.34 21.44 -0.20
N ASN A 184 -6.39 20.75 0.42
CA ASN A 184 -6.38 20.60 1.88
C ASN A 184 -6.16 21.98 2.55
N PRO A 185 -6.85 22.28 3.68
CA PRO A 185 -6.62 23.52 4.43
C PRO A 185 -5.21 23.66 5.00
N GLN A 186 -4.43 22.57 5.09
CA GLN A 186 -3.03 22.56 5.49
C GLN A 186 -2.16 21.97 4.39
N THR A 187 -0.99 22.57 4.18
CA THR A 187 -0.05 22.15 3.12
C THR A 187 0.61 20.80 3.38
N ASP A 188 0.58 20.31 4.62
CA ASP A 188 1.05 18.98 5.02
C ASP A 188 0.01 17.87 4.75
N GLY A 189 -1.20 18.22 4.31
CA GLY A 189 -2.30 17.27 4.07
C GLY A 189 -2.93 16.68 5.33
N LEU A 190 -2.58 17.15 6.53
CA LEU A 190 -3.11 16.63 7.80
C LEU A 190 -4.34 17.40 8.28
N GLY A 191 -4.76 18.43 7.55
CA GLY A 191 -5.99 19.18 7.81
C GLY A 191 -7.26 18.36 7.50
N TYR A 192 -8.36 18.72 8.14
CA TYR A 192 -9.65 18.07 7.96
C TYR A 192 -10.26 18.43 6.60
N ASN A 193 -10.33 17.46 5.68
CA ASN A 193 -10.84 17.63 4.32
C ASN A 193 -11.70 16.43 3.87
N PRO A 194 -12.89 16.23 4.49
CA PRO A 194 -13.74 15.07 4.22
C PRO A 194 -14.29 15.08 2.79
N ARG A 195 -14.06 14.00 2.06
CA ARG A 195 -14.55 13.80 0.69
C ARG A 195 -14.78 12.32 0.39
N CYS A 196 -15.41 12.04 -0.75
CA CYS A 196 -15.65 10.66 -1.19
C CYS A 196 -14.34 10.00 -1.66
N LEU A 197 -14.28 8.67 -1.57
CA LEU A 197 -13.29 7.86 -2.28
C LEU A 197 -13.53 7.95 -3.80
N ARG A 198 -12.52 8.31 -4.58
CA ARG A 198 -12.57 8.40 -6.05
C ARG A 198 -11.58 7.43 -6.68
N ARG A 199 -11.96 6.80 -7.79
CA ARG A 199 -11.09 5.88 -8.54
C ARG A 199 -11.25 6.07 -10.03
N ASP A 200 -10.15 5.83 -10.75
CA ASP A 200 -10.14 5.71 -12.20
C ASP A 200 -9.39 4.42 -12.56
N ILE A 201 -10.08 3.29 -12.44
CA ILE A 201 -9.46 1.97 -12.63
C ILE A 201 -8.92 1.86 -14.07
N ASN A 202 -7.60 1.75 -14.19
CA ASN A 202 -6.90 1.97 -15.45
C ASN A 202 -6.30 0.68 -16.03
N GLU A 203 -6.94 0.15 -17.09
CA GLU A 203 -6.45 -1.02 -17.83
C GLU A 203 -5.11 -0.75 -18.52
N TRP A 204 -4.89 0.46 -19.04
CA TRP A 204 -3.64 0.79 -19.73
C TRP A 204 -2.44 0.66 -18.78
N VAL A 205 -2.58 1.12 -17.53
CA VAL A 205 -1.52 0.98 -16.52
C VAL A 205 -1.28 -0.49 -16.17
N SER A 206 -2.34 -1.21 -15.81
CA SER A 206 -2.22 -2.60 -15.36
C SER A 206 -1.71 -3.54 -16.45
N SER A 207 -2.19 -3.40 -17.68
CA SER A 207 -1.72 -4.17 -18.84
C SER A 207 -0.29 -3.80 -19.27
N SER A 208 0.19 -2.59 -18.94
CA SER A 208 1.54 -2.16 -19.31
C SER A 208 2.60 -2.50 -18.26
N PHE A 209 2.27 -2.47 -16.97
CA PHE A 209 3.28 -2.47 -15.90
C PHE A 209 3.08 -3.49 -14.79
N THR A 210 1.93 -4.17 -14.72
CA THR A 210 1.61 -5.11 -13.63
C THR A 210 1.25 -6.51 -14.12
N LYS A 211 1.75 -6.92 -15.30
CA LYS A 211 1.56 -8.28 -15.83
C LYS A 211 2.37 -9.30 -15.02
N ASP A 212 2.02 -10.57 -15.18
CA ASP A 212 2.82 -11.67 -14.64
C ASP A 212 4.26 -11.66 -15.18
N SER A 213 4.45 -11.26 -16.45
CA SER A 213 5.78 -11.08 -17.04
C SER A 213 6.59 -10.02 -16.29
N ASP A 214 5.96 -8.90 -15.93
CA ASP A 214 6.63 -7.77 -15.27
C ASP A 214 7.06 -8.16 -13.85
N THR A 215 6.19 -8.88 -13.14
CA THR A 215 6.49 -9.43 -11.81
C THR A 215 7.58 -10.52 -11.88
N ALA A 216 7.51 -11.43 -12.86
CA ALA A 216 8.48 -12.49 -13.02
C ALA A 216 9.87 -11.95 -13.38
N SER A 217 9.96 -11.03 -14.35
CA SER A 217 11.21 -10.37 -14.73
C SER A 217 11.81 -9.60 -13.56
N LEU A 218 10.99 -8.88 -12.79
CA LEU A 218 11.45 -8.20 -11.57
C LEU A 218 12.16 -9.17 -10.61
N ILE A 219 11.56 -10.34 -10.34
CA ILE A 219 12.11 -11.35 -9.41
C ILE A 219 13.35 -12.06 -9.97
N LEU A 220 13.30 -12.47 -11.23
CA LEU A 220 14.29 -13.38 -11.83
C LEU A 220 15.53 -12.65 -12.35
N GLU A 221 15.38 -11.41 -12.84
CA GLU A 221 16.44 -10.69 -13.53
C GLU A 221 17.23 -9.73 -12.61
N ASN A 222 16.77 -9.50 -11.38
CA ASN A 222 17.37 -8.55 -10.45
C ASN A 222 17.90 -9.23 -9.18
N PRO A 223 19.09 -9.84 -9.20
CA PRO A 223 19.66 -10.51 -8.03
C PRO A 223 20.16 -9.55 -6.95
N ASP A 224 20.36 -8.29 -7.30
CA ASP A 224 20.82 -7.23 -6.39
C ASP A 224 19.62 -6.47 -5.80
N PHE A 225 19.66 -6.22 -4.49
CA PHE A 225 18.55 -5.58 -3.77
C PHE A 225 18.27 -4.14 -4.24
N TYR A 226 19.32 -3.39 -4.60
CA TYR A 226 19.15 -2.01 -5.06
C TYR A 226 18.28 -1.98 -6.32
N TRP A 227 18.67 -2.74 -7.35
CA TRP A 227 17.92 -2.78 -8.60
C TRP A 227 16.53 -3.41 -8.44
N PHE A 228 16.41 -4.43 -7.60
CA PHE A 228 15.10 -5.02 -7.28
C PHE A 228 14.14 -3.98 -6.65
N SER A 229 14.60 -3.27 -5.61
CA SER A 229 13.77 -2.26 -4.92
C SER A 229 13.48 -1.04 -5.80
N THR A 230 14.47 -0.57 -6.57
CA THR A 230 14.30 0.57 -7.48
C THR A 230 13.34 0.25 -8.62
N LEU A 231 13.51 -0.87 -9.32
CA LEU A 231 12.62 -1.23 -10.44
C LEU A 231 11.21 -1.61 -9.98
N MET A 232 11.07 -2.13 -8.75
CA MET A 232 9.75 -2.34 -8.14
C MET A 232 8.99 -1.02 -7.98
N GLN A 233 9.66 0.00 -7.45
CA GLN A 233 9.09 1.35 -7.22
C GLN A 233 8.90 2.13 -8.52
N GLY A 234 9.80 1.93 -9.49
CA GLY A 234 9.77 2.57 -10.80
C GLY A 234 11.08 3.27 -11.12
N ASN A 235 11.46 3.22 -12.39
CA ASN A 235 12.47 4.10 -12.98
C ASN A 235 11.81 4.94 -14.07
N PHE A 236 11.17 6.02 -13.64
CA PHE A 236 10.31 6.83 -14.50
C PHE A 236 11.07 7.44 -15.67
N SER A 237 12.32 7.91 -15.44
CA SER A 237 13.19 8.44 -16.49
C SER A 237 13.48 7.44 -17.63
N ALA A 238 13.40 6.14 -17.33
CA ALA A 238 13.55 5.06 -18.31
C ALA A 238 12.20 4.56 -18.86
N GLY A 239 11.08 5.23 -18.53
CA GLY A 239 9.73 4.82 -18.91
C GLY A 239 9.20 3.60 -18.15
N ILE A 240 9.85 3.22 -17.03
CA ILE A 240 9.47 2.05 -16.23
C ILE A 240 8.68 2.54 -15.02
N MET A 241 7.37 2.26 -14.97
CA MET A 241 6.56 2.60 -13.80
C MET A 241 6.81 1.68 -12.60
N GLY A 242 7.16 0.41 -12.85
CA GLY A 242 7.32 -0.60 -11.79
C GLY A 242 5.99 -1.12 -11.27
N VAL A 243 6.00 -2.29 -10.62
CA VAL A 243 4.78 -2.96 -10.14
C VAL A 243 4.15 -2.25 -8.94
N HIS A 244 4.94 -1.50 -8.14
CA HIS A 244 4.44 -0.69 -7.03
C HIS A 244 3.64 0.51 -7.53
N THR A 245 4.29 1.41 -8.28
CA THR A 245 3.61 2.60 -8.80
C THR A 245 2.53 2.20 -9.80
N GLY A 246 2.74 1.15 -10.61
CA GLY A 246 1.72 0.60 -11.50
C GLY A 246 0.48 0.09 -10.75
N GLY A 247 0.64 -0.54 -9.59
CA GLY A 247 -0.48 -0.98 -8.77
C GLY A 247 -1.29 0.19 -8.21
N HIS A 248 -0.63 1.21 -7.64
CA HIS A 248 -1.30 2.44 -7.20
C HIS A 248 -1.99 3.17 -8.35
N MET A 249 -1.30 3.34 -9.48
CA MET A 249 -1.81 4.07 -10.64
C MET A 249 -2.85 3.28 -11.45
N THR A 250 -3.00 1.98 -11.21
CA THR A 250 -4.14 1.20 -11.70
C THR A 250 -5.40 1.55 -10.91
N ILE A 251 -5.31 1.85 -9.61
CA ILE A 251 -6.43 2.33 -8.80
C ILE A 251 -6.72 3.80 -9.15
N ASN A 252 -5.65 4.59 -9.18
CA ASN A 252 -5.61 6.01 -9.46
C ASN A 252 -6.62 6.79 -8.60
N GLY A 253 -7.09 7.92 -9.08
CA GLY A 253 -8.11 8.71 -8.41
C GLY A 253 -7.60 9.36 -7.12
N ASP A 254 -8.49 9.48 -6.14
CA ASP A 254 -8.22 10.17 -4.87
C ASP A 254 -8.73 9.31 -3.71
N PRO A 255 -7.83 8.80 -2.85
CA PRO A 255 -6.41 9.14 -2.75
C PRO A 255 -5.46 8.16 -3.45
N GLY A 256 -5.96 7.19 -4.23
CA GLY A 256 -5.15 6.08 -4.76
C GLY A 256 -3.94 6.49 -5.62
N GLY A 257 -4.03 7.62 -6.34
CA GLY A 257 -2.89 8.18 -7.10
C GLY A 257 -1.98 9.14 -6.31
N ASP A 258 -2.37 9.56 -5.11
CA ASP A 258 -1.56 10.47 -4.28
C ASP A 258 -0.54 9.65 -3.46
N LEU A 259 0.75 9.84 -3.75
CA LEU A 259 1.86 9.13 -3.10
C LEU A 259 1.76 9.16 -1.57
N PHE A 260 1.32 10.27 -0.98
CA PHE A 260 1.30 10.47 0.46
C PHE A 260 0.05 9.85 1.10
N VAL A 261 -1.08 9.91 0.39
CA VAL A 261 -2.41 9.64 0.93
C VAL A 261 -2.96 8.30 0.44
N SER A 262 -2.21 7.56 -0.39
CA SER A 262 -2.62 6.27 -0.95
C SER A 262 -3.19 5.24 0.04
N PRO A 263 -2.77 5.14 1.33
CA PRO A 263 -3.44 4.25 2.30
C PRO A 263 -4.88 4.64 2.61
N GLY A 264 -5.32 5.84 2.23
CA GLY A 264 -6.70 6.28 2.29
C GLY A 264 -7.63 5.48 1.38
N ASP A 265 -7.10 4.73 0.40
CA ASP A 265 -7.84 3.73 -0.35
C ASP A 265 -7.71 2.35 0.33
N PRO A 266 -8.82 1.67 0.69
CA PRO A 266 -8.77 0.33 1.31
C PRO A 266 -8.02 -0.74 0.50
N ALA A 267 -7.91 -0.59 -0.82
CA ALA A 267 -7.17 -1.50 -1.68
C ALA A 267 -5.64 -1.39 -1.51
N PHE A 268 -5.14 -0.32 -0.87
CA PHE A 268 -3.71 -0.15 -0.55
C PHE A 268 -3.14 -1.37 0.17
N TYR A 269 -3.83 -1.87 1.19
CA TYR A 269 -3.32 -2.98 2.00
C TYR A 269 -3.24 -4.28 1.19
N LEU A 270 -4.16 -4.51 0.25
CA LEU A 270 -4.14 -5.67 -0.64
C LEU A 270 -3.04 -5.53 -1.70
N HIS A 271 -2.80 -4.32 -2.20
CA HIS A 271 -1.67 -4.01 -3.08
C HIS A 271 -0.34 -4.28 -2.38
N HIS A 272 -0.14 -3.74 -1.17
CA HIS A 272 1.09 -3.91 -0.42
C HIS A 272 1.31 -5.34 0.11
N SER A 273 0.25 -6.12 0.35
CA SER A 273 0.37 -7.57 0.55
C SER A 273 1.01 -8.28 -0.64
N MET A 274 0.72 -7.84 -1.88
CA MET A 274 1.36 -8.41 -3.07
C MET A 274 2.79 -7.89 -3.24
N ILE A 275 3.07 -6.63 -2.90
CA ILE A 275 4.45 -6.11 -2.85
C ILE A 275 5.30 -6.94 -1.89
N ASP A 276 4.80 -7.18 -0.68
CA ASP A 276 5.50 -8.00 0.29
C ASP A 276 5.65 -9.45 -0.17
N ARG A 277 4.63 -10.02 -0.84
CA ARG A 277 4.73 -11.34 -1.46
C ARG A 277 5.84 -11.42 -2.51
N VAL A 278 5.93 -10.44 -3.40
CA VAL A 278 6.97 -10.39 -4.45
C VAL A 278 8.35 -10.32 -3.82
N TRP A 279 8.52 -9.48 -2.79
CA TRP A 279 9.76 -9.41 -2.03
C TRP A 279 10.07 -10.72 -1.30
N TRP A 280 9.10 -11.34 -0.65
CA TRP A 280 9.23 -12.63 -0.01
C TRP A 280 9.68 -13.72 -0.99
N ILE A 281 9.08 -13.82 -2.19
CA ILE A 281 9.51 -14.77 -3.23
C ILE A 281 10.97 -14.51 -3.61
N TRP A 282 11.33 -13.24 -3.83
CA TRP A 282 12.69 -12.83 -4.20
C TRP A 282 13.72 -13.19 -3.12
N GLN A 283 13.40 -12.95 -1.84
CA GLN A 283 14.27 -13.31 -0.71
C GLN A 283 14.49 -14.84 -0.66
N ASN A 284 13.43 -15.62 -0.88
CA ASN A 284 13.48 -17.07 -0.79
C ASN A 284 14.21 -17.77 -1.94
N GLN A 285 14.62 -17.06 -3.01
CA GLN A 285 15.47 -17.64 -4.07
C GLN A 285 16.92 -17.87 -3.61
N ASP A 286 17.44 -17.05 -2.68
CA ASP A 286 18.78 -17.19 -2.09
C ASP A 286 18.78 -16.60 -0.67
N ILE A 287 18.16 -17.34 0.26
CA ILE A 287 17.93 -16.91 1.66
C ILE A 287 19.23 -16.42 2.31
N ALA A 288 20.35 -17.14 2.09
CA ALA A 288 21.63 -16.83 2.70
C ALA A 288 22.16 -15.43 2.34
N LYS A 289 21.88 -14.95 1.13
CA LYS A 289 22.33 -13.64 0.66
C LYS A 289 21.26 -12.56 0.72
N ARG A 290 19.98 -12.94 0.62
CA ARG A 290 18.89 -11.99 0.35
C ARG A 290 18.03 -11.66 1.57
N THR A 291 18.00 -12.50 2.60
CA THR A 291 17.16 -12.22 3.79
C THR A 291 17.47 -10.86 4.39
N TYR A 292 18.75 -10.54 4.58
CA TYR A 292 19.19 -9.27 5.18
C TYR A 292 19.82 -8.31 4.16
N ALA A 293 19.55 -8.52 2.87
CA ALA A 293 20.02 -7.60 1.84
C ALA A 293 19.29 -6.26 1.98
N ILE A 294 20.07 -5.17 1.96
CA ILE A 294 19.56 -3.81 2.06
C ILE A 294 20.48 -2.87 1.26
N SER A 295 19.89 -1.89 0.60
CA SER A 295 20.60 -0.84 -0.14
C SER A 295 19.72 0.40 -0.23
N GLY A 296 20.32 1.57 -0.41
CA GLY A 296 19.64 2.87 -0.42
C GLY A 296 19.84 3.68 0.86
N THR A 297 19.38 4.93 0.84
CA THR A 297 19.56 5.90 1.92
C THR A 297 18.26 6.13 2.69
N ILE A 298 18.28 7.03 3.67
CA ILE A 298 17.14 7.30 4.58
C ILE A 298 16.25 8.45 4.09
N THR A 299 16.53 9.00 2.91
CA THR A 299 15.76 10.06 2.25
C THR A 299 15.34 9.60 0.86
N LEU A 300 14.15 10.03 0.42
CA LEU A 300 13.60 9.68 -0.88
C LEU A 300 14.56 10.03 -2.01
N ASP A 301 14.96 9.00 -2.77
CA ASP A 301 15.91 9.07 -3.89
C ASP A 301 17.25 9.76 -3.53
N ASP A 302 17.64 9.69 -2.27
CA ASP A 302 18.80 10.39 -1.72
C ASP A 302 18.74 11.93 -1.88
N LEU A 303 17.52 12.49 -1.77
CA LEU A 303 17.25 13.93 -1.90
C LEU A 303 16.57 14.47 -0.62
N PRO A 304 17.27 15.29 0.19
CA PRO A 304 18.70 15.61 0.12
C PRO A 304 19.58 14.39 0.42
N PRO A 305 20.88 14.39 0.02
CA PRO A 305 21.78 13.28 0.28
C PRO A 305 21.86 12.94 1.77
N SER A 306 21.73 11.67 2.09
CA SER A 306 21.73 11.16 3.45
C SER A 306 22.59 9.91 3.60
N ARG A 307 22.71 9.42 4.84
CA ARG A 307 23.49 8.20 5.09
C ARG A 307 22.76 6.97 4.55
N ASN A 308 23.52 5.92 4.26
CA ASN A 308 22.96 4.62 3.95
C ASN A 308 22.10 4.08 5.09
N THR A 309 21.07 3.34 4.71
CA THR A 309 20.21 2.61 5.65
C THR A 309 20.99 1.42 6.22
N THR A 310 20.79 1.14 7.50
CA THR A 310 21.39 0.00 8.20
C THR A 310 20.32 -0.86 8.85
N LEU A 311 20.62 -2.13 9.09
CA LEU A 311 19.68 -3.05 9.77
C LEU A 311 19.35 -2.62 11.21
N ASN A 312 20.19 -1.78 11.82
CA ASN A 312 19.97 -1.23 13.16
C ASN A 312 19.08 0.01 13.17
N ASP A 313 18.72 0.55 12.00
CA ASP A 313 17.81 1.68 11.92
C ASP A 313 16.44 1.28 12.45
N THR A 314 15.78 2.20 13.14
CA THR A 314 14.48 1.97 13.77
C THR A 314 13.35 2.48 12.88
N MET A 315 12.26 1.72 12.81
CA MET A 315 11.00 2.11 12.19
C MET A 315 9.97 2.36 13.28
N ASP A 316 9.36 3.53 13.23
CA ASP A 316 8.30 3.95 14.14
C ASP A 316 7.01 4.16 13.35
N LEU A 317 5.89 3.60 13.82
CA LEU A 317 4.57 3.79 13.22
C LEU A 317 3.68 4.72 14.07
N GLY A 318 4.31 5.53 14.92
CA GLY A 318 3.64 6.48 15.80
C GLY A 318 2.69 5.76 16.76
N VAL A 319 1.40 6.07 16.67
CA VAL A 319 0.37 5.48 17.55
C VAL A 319 -0.09 4.10 17.11
N ASN A 320 0.34 3.63 15.93
CA ASN A 320 -0.21 2.40 15.33
C ASN A 320 0.49 1.13 15.80
N ALA A 321 1.78 1.20 16.13
CA ALA A 321 2.54 0.06 16.65
C ALA A 321 3.81 0.52 17.38
N GLU A 322 4.42 -0.39 18.14
CA GLU A 322 5.68 -0.12 18.86
C GLU A 322 6.85 0.09 17.87
N THR A 323 7.89 0.82 18.29
CA THR A 323 9.09 0.98 17.46
C THR A 323 9.84 -0.36 17.34
N MET A 324 10.33 -0.69 16.15
CA MET A 324 11.15 -1.88 15.89
C MET A 324 12.37 -1.58 15.04
N THR A 325 13.32 -2.51 14.98
CA THR A 325 14.48 -2.38 14.09
C THR A 325 14.17 -2.91 12.69
N LEU A 326 14.88 -2.43 11.67
CA LEU A 326 14.80 -2.99 10.33
C LEU A 326 15.14 -4.48 10.33
N HIS A 327 16.18 -4.87 11.08
CA HIS A 327 16.60 -6.27 11.23
C HIS A 327 15.43 -7.20 11.57
N ASP A 328 14.59 -6.80 12.53
CA ASP A 328 13.47 -7.61 13.00
C ASP A 328 12.33 -7.72 11.96
N ALA A 329 12.33 -6.85 10.96
CA ALA A 329 11.33 -6.86 9.90
C ALA A 329 11.76 -7.60 8.62
N MET A 330 13.02 -8.04 8.52
CA MET A 330 13.57 -8.60 7.28
C MET A 330 13.03 -9.99 6.92
N SER A 331 12.43 -10.72 7.86
CA SER A 331 11.95 -12.09 7.65
C SER A 331 10.52 -12.26 8.13
N THR A 332 9.66 -12.88 7.32
CA THR A 332 8.24 -13.13 7.64
C THR A 332 8.03 -14.21 8.71
N ILE A 333 9.10 -14.88 9.15
CA ILE A 333 9.08 -15.96 10.15
C ILE A 333 10.03 -15.65 11.34
N ALA A 334 10.44 -14.40 11.49
CA ALA A 334 11.25 -13.93 12.62
C ALA A 334 10.68 -12.62 13.17
N GLY A 335 11.25 -12.14 14.28
CA GLY A 335 10.74 -10.94 14.95
C GLY A 335 9.28 -11.14 15.39
N PRO A 336 8.38 -10.17 15.15
CA PRO A 336 6.96 -10.33 15.45
C PRO A 336 6.17 -11.05 14.34
N PHE A 337 6.83 -11.46 13.25
CA PHE A 337 6.18 -12.05 12.09
C PHE A 337 6.21 -13.58 12.13
N CYS A 338 5.12 -14.20 11.68
CA CYS A 338 5.04 -15.64 11.52
C CYS A 338 4.03 -16.04 10.43
N TYR A 339 4.27 -15.62 9.19
CA TYR A 339 3.35 -15.88 8.07
C TYR A 339 4.08 -16.28 6.79
N ILE A 340 3.32 -16.90 5.88
CA ILE A 340 3.76 -17.30 4.54
C ILE A 340 2.71 -16.90 3.49
N TYR A 341 3.16 -16.78 2.24
CA TYR A 341 2.28 -16.57 1.10
C TYR A 341 2.02 -17.89 0.38
N VAL A 342 0.76 -18.14 0.00
CA VAL A 342 0.32 -19.38 -0.68
C VAL A 342 -0.45 -19.08 -1.96
#